data_AF-A0A088F362-F1
#
_entry.id   AF-A0A088F362-F1
#
_cell.length_a   1.000
_cell.length_b   1.000
_cell.length_c   1.000
_cell.angle_alpha   90.00
_cell.angle_beta   90.00
_cell.angle_gamma   90.00
#
_symmetry.space_group_name_H-M   'P 1'
#
loop_
_entity.id
_entity.type
_entity.pdbx_description
1 polymer ?
#
loop_
_entity_poly.entity_id
_entity_poly.type
_entity_poly.pdbx_seq_one_letter_code
_entity_poly.pdbx_strand_id
1 'polypeptide(L)'
;MTNENKMIIATELQRLAGSGKIKSVKYKYSQVELSARLGISNATVSKMISGQWNTISDAMWRKVQAILKIDIDWNTGDTSNYVKLLELLKASQDRHLTVGISFNAGVGKSHAYVDYERYTGNVIYIECKNYWKTKSYIVNLSKAAGLVAEGTVESMIESFIDHVMGLESPLIIIDQMDKLKDGAFDLFMDMYNDLFRCTGFVVSGVPALKKRIERGAKNDKIGYREVLSRLHGNFLQLDLPDFNDVAAVCMANGLDDADEIERIHNLCEGDLRIVRKEVAKYFLLNGKEVA
;
A
#
# COMPACT_ATOMS: atom_id res chain seq x y z
N MET A 1 21.43 9.81 10.09
CA MET A 1 20.67 8.53 10.13
C MET A 1 21.54 7.54 10.89
N THR A 2 21.01 6.86 11.90
CA THR A 2 21.82 5.93 12.71
C THR A 2 22.20 4.68 11.89
N ASN A 3 23.24 3.97 12.32
CA ASN A 3 23.61 2.69 11.70
C ASN A 3 22.54 1.61 11.91
N GLU A 4 21.80 1.69 13.01
CA GLU A 4 20.66 0.83 13.29
C GLU A 4 19.54 1.02 12.27
N ASN A 5 19.14 2.27 11.97
CA ASN A 5 18.13 2.53 10.95
C ASN A 5 18.57 2.04 9.57
N LYS A 6 19.88 2.17 9.24
CA LYS A 6 20.44 1.61 7.99
C LYS A 6 20.38 0.09 7.98
N MET A 7 20.63 -0.57 9.11
CA MET A 7 20.54 -2.02 9.25
C MET A 7 19.11 -2.52 9.03
N ILE A 8 18.10 -1.84 9.61
CA ILE A 8 16.69 -2.20 9.42
C ILE A 8 16.31 -2.12 7.95
N ILE A 9 16.68 -1.02 7.27
CA ILE A 9 16.40 -0.86 5.83
C ILE A 9 17.14 -1.90 5.00
N ALA A 10 18.42 -2.16 5.30
CA ALA A 10 19.22 -3.15 4.57
C ALA A 10 18.66 -4.57 4.73
N THR A 11 18.22 -4.92 5.94
CA THR A 11 17.57 -6.20 6.25
C THR A 11 16.28 -6.36 5.46
N GLU A 12 15.47 -5.31 5.38
CA GLU A 12 14.24 -5.32 4.58
C GLU A 12 14.54 -5.48 3.08
N LEU A 13 15.55 -4.78 2.54
CA LEU A 13 15.98 -4.96 1.15
C LEU A 13 16.46 -6.40 0.89
N GLN A 14 17.19 -7.00 1.84
CA GLN A 14 17.65 -8.37 1.76
C GLN A 14 16.47 -9.36 1.80
N ARG A 15 15.46 -9.13 2.62
CA ARG A 15 14.23 -9.94 2.64
C ARG A 15 13.49 -9.86 1.30
N LEU A 16 13.40 -8.65 0.74
CA LEU A 16 12.67 -8.40 -0.50
C LEU A 16 13.33 -8.99 -1.75
N ALA A 17 14.66 -8.86 -1.89
CA ALA A 17 15.36 -9.22 -3.13
C ALA A 17 16.59 -10.13 -2.98
N GLY A 18 16.96 -10.47 -1.76
CA GLY A 18 18.12 -11.31 -1.48
C GLY A 18 19.46 -10.69 -1.84
N SER A 19 20.53 -11.39 -1.50
CA SER A 19 21.90 -10.99 -1.83
C SER A 19 22.32 -11.38 -3.26
N GLY A 20 21.47 -12.09 -4.01
CA GLY A 20 21.79 -12.66 -5.32
C GLY A 20 22.72 -13.88 -5.27
N LYS A 21 23.18 -14.31 -4.09
CA LYS A 21 24.12 -15.44 -3.91
C LYS A 21 23.44 -16.80 -3.81
N ILE A 22 22.20 -16.84 -3.28
CA ILE A 22 21.46 -18.08 -3.05
C ILE A 22 20.33 -18.14 -4.08
N LYS A 23 20.47 -19.01 -5.09
CA LYS A 23 19.49 -19.16 -6.18
C LYS A 23 18.25 -19.99 -5.81
N SER A 24 18.32 -20.77 -4.73
CA SER A 24 17.24 -21.68 -4.31
C SER A 24 16.11 -20.99 -3.52
N VAL A 25 16.33 -19.76 -3.05
CA VAL A 25 15.33 -19.00 -2.30
C VAL A 25 14.56 -18.11 -3.27
N LYS A 26 13.23 -18.28 -3.33
CA LYS A 26 12.34 -17.40 -4.09
C LYS A 26 12.15 -16.11 -3.29
N TYR A 27 12.77 -15.04 -3.74
CA TYR A 27 12.55 -13.69 -3.21
C TYR A 27 11.33 -13.06 -3.87
N LYS A 28 10.78 -12.03 -3.21
CA LYS A 28 9.61 -11.31 -3.72
C LYS A 28 9.93 -10.54 -5.00
N TYR A 29 11.12 -9.94 -5.07
CA TYR A 29 11.60 -9.18 -6.21
C TYR A 29 12.99 -9.64 -6.62
N SER A 30 13.33 -9.52 -7.90
CA SER A 30 14.72 -9.39 -8.32
C SER A 30 15.29 -8.04 -7.86
N GLN A 31 16.62 -7.91 -7.76
CA GLN A 31 17.23 -6.61 -7.45
C GLN A 31 16.98 -5.57 -8.55
N VAL A 32 16.76 -6.02 -9.80
CA VAL A 32 16.40 -5.14 -10.92
C VAL A 32 15.01 -4.55 -10.70
N GLU A 33 14.00 -5.39 -10.44
CA GLU A 33 12.63 -4.93 -10.15
C GLU A 33 12.62 -4.01 -8.93
N LEU A 34 13.31 -4.40 -7.84
CA LEU A 34 13.40 -3.58 -6.65
C LEU A 34 14.07 -2.22 -6.94
N SER A 35 15.11 -2.19 -7.76
CA SER A 35 15.77 -0.94 -8.16
C SER A 35 14.83 -0.01 -8.94
N ALA A 36 13.99 -0.57 -9.83
CA ALA A 36 12.98 0.17 -10.56
C ALA A 36 11.89 0.74 -9.63
N ARG A 37 11.38 -0.07 -8.68
CA ARG A 37 10.43 0.38 -7.63
C ARG A 37 11.00 1.55 -6.82
N LEU A 38 12.26 1.44 -6.42
CA LEU A 38 12.95 2.45 -5.61
C LEU A 38 13.40 3.68 -6.43
N GLY A 39 13.41 3.57 -7.76
CA GLY A 39 13.96 4.59 -8.66
C GLY A 39 15.41 4.92 -8.32
N ILE A 40 16.23 3.89 -8.08
CA ILE A 40 17.68 3.97 -7.83
C ILE A 40 18.40 2.92 -8.68
N SER A 41 19.72 3.01 -8.80
CA SER A 41 20.47 2.02 -9.57
C SER A 41 20.52 0.66 -8.87
N ASN A 42 20.54 -0.42 -9.66
CA ASN A 42 20.74 -1.78 -9.16
C ASN A 42 22.03 -1.91 -8.32
N ALA A 43 23.11 -1.23 -8.74
CA ALA A 43 24.35 -1.16 -7.98
C ALA A 43 24.17 -0.55 -6.57
N THR A 44 23.31 0.46 -6.42
CA THR A 44 23.00 1.05 -5.11
C THR A 44 22.25 0.05 -4.23
N VAL A 45 21.24 -0.65 -4.77
CA VAL A 45 20.51 -1.73 -4.05
C VAL A 45 21.48 -2.80 -3.56
N SER A 46 22.34 -3.28 -4.46
CA SER A 46 23.35 -4.30 -4.14
C SER A 46 24.32 -3.87 -3.03
N LYS A 47 24.76 -2.61 -3.04
CA LYS A 47 25.61 -2.04 -1.97
C LYS A 47 24.89 -1.93 -0.62
N MET A 48 23.61 -1.55 -0.62
CA MET A 48 22.80 -1.51 0.61
C MET A 48 22.68 -2.90 1.23
N ILE A 49 22.37 -3.92 0.42
CA ILE A 49 22.21 -5.31 0.86
C ILE A 49 23.54 -5.92 1.33
N SER A 50 24.67 -5.58 0.68
CA SER A 50 25.98 -6.16 0.98
C SER A 50 26.76 -5.48 2.11
N GLY A 51 26.21 -4.44 2.74
CA GLY A 51 26.89 -3.74 3.84
C GLY A 51 27.89 -2.65 3.43
N GLN A 52 27.98 -2.31 2.13
CA GLN A 52 28.93 -1.31 1.61
C GLN A 52 28.42 0.13 1.76
N TRP A 53 28.03 0.50 2.97
CA TRP A 53 27.23 1.71 3.24
C TRP A 53 28.03 3.03 3.17
N ASN A 54 29.36 2.97 3.27
CA ASN A 54 30.25 4.15 3.30
C ASN A 54 30.13 5.04 2.05
N THR A 55 29.63 4.48 0.93
CA THR A 55 29.47 5.21 -0.35
C THR A 55 28.04 5.71 -0.58
N ILE A 56 27.14 5.51 0.37
CA ILE A 56 25.71 5.82 0.23
C ILE A 56 25.34 6.98 1.15
N SER A 57 24.81 8.05 0.58
CA SER A 57 24.39 9.23 1.35
C SER A 57 23.18 8.92 2.23
N ASP A 58 23.10 9.59 3.39
CA ASP A 58 21.93 9.51 4.27
C ASP A 58 20.64 9.95 3.55
N ALA A 59 20.72 10.86 2.58
CA ALA A 59 19.58 11.25 1.76
C ALA A 59 19.03 10.08 0.93
N MET A 60 19.91 9.22 0.40
CA MET A 60 19.51 8.03 -0.34
C MET A 60 18.81 7.01 0.57
N TRP A 61 19.33 6.79 1.79
CA TRP A 61 18.69 5.92 2.77
C TRP A 61 17.29 6.42 3.16
N ARG A 62 17.14 7.71 3.44
CA ARG A 62 15.81 8.31 3.71
C ARG A 62 14.85 8.15 2.53
N LYS A 63 15.33 8.29 1.29
CA LYS A 63 14.52 8.04 0.09
C LYS A 63 14.02 6.59 0.05
N VAL A 64 14.90 5.61 0.28
CA VAL A 64 14.53 4.19 0.29
C VAL A 64 13.54 3.90 1.41
N GLN A 65 13.79 4.39 2.63
CA GLN A 65 12.88 4.26 3.77
C GLN A 65 11.48 4.79 3.43
N ALA A 66 11.40 5.99 2.85
CA ALA A 66 10.14 6.63 2.50
C ALA A 66 9.38 5.88 1.39
N ILE A 67 10.06 5.39 0.36
CA ILE A 67 9.43 4.64 -0.74
C ILE A 67 8.91 3.29 -0.24
N LEU A 68 9.70 2.58 0.57
CA LEU A 68 9.28 1.33 1.19
C LEU A 68 8.32 1.53 2.36
N LYS A 69 7.95 2.77 2.69
CA LYS A 69 7.06 3.13 3.81
C LYS A 69 7.47 2.41 5.12
N ILE A 70 8.77 2.34 5.40
CA ILE A 70 9.30 1.70 6.61
C ILE A 70 9.15 2.68 7.77
N ASP A 71 8.30 2.30 8.70
CA ASP A 71 8.14 2.97 9.98
C ASP A 71 8.95 2.20 11.02
N ILE A 72 9.98 2.83 11.56
CA ILE A 72 10.90 2.17 12.50
C ILE A 72 10.37 2.28 13.94
N ASP A 73 9.58 3.32 14.21
CA ASP A 73 9.15 3.70 15.56
C ASP A 73 7.66 3.37 15.78
N TRP A 74 7.11 2.43 15.01
CA TRP A 74 5.69 2.10 15.05
C TRP A 74 5.41 0.65 14.72
N ASN A 75 4.74 -0.03 15.64
CA ASN A 75 4.32 -1.42 15.51
C ASN A 75 2.84 -1.53 15.12
N THR A 76 2.53 -2.51 14.28
CA THR A 76 1.16 -2.81 13.84
C THR A 76 0.36 -3.47 14.97
N GLY A 77 -0.79 -2.91 15.33
CA GLY A 77 -1.77 -3.56 16.19
C GLY A 77 -2.81 -4.36 15.41
N ASP A 78 -3.18 -5.53 15.92
CA ASP A 78 -4.15 -6.45 15.30
C ASP A 78 -5.61 -6.00 15.48
N THR A 79 -5.95 -4.86 14.89
CA THR A 79 -7.33 -4.36 14.88
C THR A 79 -8.25 -5.26 14.04
N SER A 80 -9.55 -5.26 14.35
CA SER A 80 -10.60 -6.00 13.65
C SER A 80 -10.62 -5.66 12.16
N ASN A 81 -10.52 -4.37 11.81
CA ASN A 81 -10.44 -3.93 10.41
C ASN A 81 -9.17 -4.40 9.72
N TYR A 82 -8.02 -4.42 10.41
CA TYR A 82 -6.76 -4.88 9.85
C TYR A 82 -6.86 -6.36 9.45
N VAL A 83 -7.29 -7.23 10.38
CA VAL A 83 -7.47 -8.67 10.12
C VAL A 83 -8.46 -8.91 8.97
N LYS A 84 -9.63 -8.26 9.03
CA LYS A 84 -10.67 -8.35 7.99
C LYS A 84 -10.16 -7.92 6.60
N LEU A 85 -9.35 -6.87 6.54
CA LEU A 85 -8.74 -6.40 5.29
C LEU A 85 -7.71 -7.40 4.76
N LEU A 86 -6.85 -7.98 5.60
CA LEU A 86 -5.87 -8.98 5.14
C LEU A 86 -6.56 -10.23 4.56
N GLU A 87 -7.61 -10.72 5.21
CA GLU A 87 -8.41 -11.85 4.71
C GLU A 87 -9.07 -11.53 3.36
N LEU A 88 -9.64 -10.32 3.24
CA LEU A 88 -10.26 -9.85 2.02
C LEU A 88 -9.26 -9.71 0.88
N LEU A 89 -8.08 -9.13 1.13
CA LEU A 89 -7.03 -8.97 0.14
C LEU A 89 -6.55 -10.34 -0.36
N LYS A 90 -6.34 -11.28 0.56
CA LYS A 90 -6.01 -12.67 0.23
C LYS A 90 -7.08 -13.34 -0.60
N ALA A 91 -8.35 -13.27 -0.19
CA ALA A 91 -9.44 -13.83 -0.98
C ALA A 91 -9.55 -13.16 -2.37
N SER A 92 -9.27 -11.87 -2.45
CA SER A 92 -9.29 -11.12 -3.71
C SER A 92 -8.16 -11.54 -4.64
N GLN A 93 -6.97 -11.82 -4.10
CA GLN A 93 -5.84 -12.33 -4.84
C GLN A 93 -6.08 -13.76 -5.33
N ASP A 94 -6.41 -14.67 -4.41
CA ASP A 94 -6.53 -16.11 -4.67
C ASP A 94 -7.66 -16.43 -5.67
N ARG A 95 -8.71 -15.59 -5.71
CA ARG A 95 -9.91 -15.82 -6.54
C ARG A 95 -10.09 -14.77 -7.64
N HIS A 96 -9.11 -13.90 -7.84
CA HIS A 96 -9.17 -12.78 -8.79
C HIS A 96 -10.45 -11.93 -8.65
N LEU A 97 -10.86 -11.65 -7.41
CA LEU A 97 -12.07 -10.87 -7.13
C LEU A 97 -11.82 -9.38 -7.29
N THR A 98 -12.89 -8.68 -7.66
CA THR A 98 -12.94 -7.23 -7.63
C THR A 98 -13.73 -6.77 -6.41
N VAL A 99 -13.10 -5.92 -5.59
CA VAL A 99 -13.67 -5.43 -4.34
C VAL A 99 -13.57 -3.91 -4.26
N GLY A 100 -14.67 -3.28 -3.88
CA GLY A 100 -14.71 -1.85 -3.57
C GLY A 100 -14.70 -1.63 -2.08
N ILE A 101 -13.85 -0.72 -1.59
CA ILE A 101 -13.81 -0.31 -0.18
C ILE A 101 -13.99 1.21 -0.15
N SER A 102 -15.07 1.65 0.49
CA SER A 102 -15.43 3.07 0.54
C SER A 102 -15.83 3.41 1.96
N PHE A 103 -14.86 3.82 2.77
CA PHE A 103 -15.04 4.11 4.19
C PHE A 103 -14.20 5.29 4.65
N ASN A 104 -14.55 5.89 5.79
CA ASN A 104 -13.86 7.05 6.37
C ASN A 104 -12.34 6.85 6.48
N ALA A 105 -11.61 7.95 6.37
CA ALA A 105 -10.17 7.94 6.63
C ALA A 105 -9.89 7.63 8.11
N GLY A 106 -8.68 7.19 8.43
CA GLY A 106 -8.26 6.96 9.82
C GLY A 106 -8.44 5.52 10.33
N VAL A 107 -9.23 4.68 9.68
CA VAL A 107 -9.50 3.30 10.15
C VAL A 107 -8.46 2.23 9.78
N GLY A 108 -7.27 2.62 9.31
CA GLY A 108 -6.19 1.66 9.02
C GLY A 108 -6.16 1.04 7.61
N LYS A 109 -7.04 1.43 6.67
CA LYS A 109 -7.06 0.90 5.28
C LYS A 109 -5.69 0.89 4.59
N SER A 110 -5.09 2.07 4.44
CA SER A 110 -3.81 2.22 3.74
C SER A 110 -2.68 1.46 4.43
N HIS A 111 -2.74 1.32 5.76
CA HIS A 111 -1.77 0.54 6.53
C HIS A 111 -1.86 -0.94 6.16
N ALA A 112 -3.07 -1.51 6.19
CA ALA A 112 -3.31 -2.91 5.80
C ALA A 112 -2.86 -3.21 4.36
N TYR A 113 -3.12 -2.30 3.41
CA TYR A 113 -2.70 -2.51 2.01
C TYR A 113 -1.19 -2.51 1.84
N VAL A 114 -0.49 -1.58 2.51
CA VAL A 114 0.96 -1.48 2.47
C VAL A 114 1.59 -2.71 3.14
N ASP A 115 1.03 -3.15 4.26
CA ASP A 115 1.53 -4.32 4.98
C ASP A 115 1.30 -5.62 4.18
N TYR A 116 0.09 -5.80 3.63
CA TYR A 116 -0.21 -6.93 2.77
C TYR A 116 0.69 -6.98 1.54
N GLU A 117 0.89 -5.83 0.86
CA GLU A 117 1.84 -5.75 -0.24
C GLU A 117 3.22 -6.13 0.26
N ARG A 118 3.73 -5.56 1.35
CA ARG A 118 5.08 -5.81 1.88
C ARG A 118 5.40 -7.30 2.03
N TYR A 119 4.45 -8.11 2.50
CA TYR A 119 4.67 -9.53 2.81
C TYR A 119 4.15 -10.52 1.77
N THR A 120 3.34 -10.08 0.80
CA THR A 120 2.73 -10.98 -0.20
C THR A 120 3.27 -10.70 -1.60
N GLY A 121 3.60 -11.76 -2.34
CA GLY A 121 4.07 -11.66 -3.72
C GLY A 121 2.97 -11.24 -4.70
N ASN A 122 3.36 -10.71 -5.86
CA ASN A 122 2.47 -10.34 -6.97
C ASN A 122 1.36 -9.33 -6.58
N VAL A 123 1.63 -8.48 -5.58
CA VAL A 123 0.76 -7.38 -5.18
C VAL A 123 1.33 -6.05 -5.69
N ILE A 124 0.52 -5.32 -6.45
CA ILE A 124 0.83 -3.98 -6.97
C ILE A 124 -0.05 -2.99 -6.21
N TYR A 125 0.58 -2.20 -5.33
CA TYR A 125 -0.11 -1.16 -4.56
C TYR A 125 0.27 0.23 -5.06
N ILE A 126 -0.74 1.07 -5.27
CA ILE A 126 -0.56 2.50 -5.52
C ILE A 126 -1.51 3.33 -4.66
N GLU A 127 -1.05 4.52 -4.28
CA GLU A 127 -1.85 5.53 -3.59
C GLU A 127 -2.03 6.75 -4.49
N CYS A 128 -3.23 6.92 -5.02
CA CYS A 128 -3.53 7.93 -6.02
C CYS A 128 -3.41 9.36 -5.49
N LYS A 129 -2.94 10.28 -6.34
CA LYS A 129 -2.77 11.70 -5.99
C LYS A 129 -3.59 12.60 -6.91
N ASN A 130 -4.17 13.66 -6.35
CA ASN A 130 -5.03 14.62 -7.07
C ASN A 130 -4.37 15.26 -8.31
N TYR A 131 -3.04 15.43 -8.28
CA TYR A 131 -2.30 16.07 -9.37
C TYR A 131 -1.95 15.09 -10.51
N TRP A 132 -2.19 13.79 -10.35
CA TRP A 132 -1.88 12.81 -11.38
C TRP A 132 -2.75 13.01 -12.62
N LYS A 133 -2.09 12.89 -13.78
CA LYS A 133 -2.71 12.70 -15.10
C LYS A 133 -2.50 11.25 -15.54
N THR A 134 -3.10 10.84 -16.65
CA THR A 134 -2.96 9.49 -17.23
C THR A 134 -1.50 9.01 -17.30
N LYS A 135 -0.59 9.84 -17.82
CA LYS A 135 0.85 9.51 -17.85
C LYS A 135 1.46 9.29 -16.46
N SER A 136 1.14 10.14 -15.48
CA SER A 136 1.66 9.97 -14.11
C SER A 136 1.10 8.71 -13.46
N TYR A 137 -0.17 8.38 -13.74
CA TYR A 137 -0.83 7.19 -13.21
C TYR A 137 -0.12 5.91 -13.70
N ILE A 138 0.04 5.74 -15.01
CA ILE A 138 0.73 4.55 -15.55
C ILE A 138 2.19 4.48 -15.11
N VAL A 139 2.91 5.60 -15.06
CA VAL A 139 4.31 5.61 -14.56
C VAL A 139 4.41 5.09 -13.12
N ASN A 140 3.45 5.43 -12.25
CA ASN A 140 3.46 4.95 -10.87
C ASN A 140 3.00 3.50 -10.75
N LEU A 141 2.07 3.04 -11.59
CA LEU A 141 1.69 1.63 -11.71
C LEU A 141 2.88 0.77 -12.16
N SER A 142 3.54 1.13 -13.26
CA SER A 142 4.73 0.43 -13.76
C SER A 142 5.83 0.37 -12.72
N LYS A 143 6.13 1.49 -12.04
CA LYS A 143 7.10 1.49 -10.93
C LYS A 143 6.67 0.57 -9.80
N ALA A 144 5.40 0.58 -9.40
CA ALA A 144 4.84 -0.30 -8.38
C ALA A 144 4.73 -1.77 -8.83
N ALA A 145 4.96 -2.09 -10.10
CA ALA A 145 5.15 -3.44 -10.62
C ALA A 145 6.64 -3.83 -10.76
N GLY A 146 7.58 -2.91 -10.48
CA GLY A 146 9.00 -3.14 -10.70
C GLY A 146 9.45 -2.96 -12.15
N LEU A 147 8.65 -2.28 -12.96
CA LEU A 147 8.97 -1.94 -14.34
C LEU A 147 9.58 -0.54 -14.45
N VAL A 148 10.44 -0.37 -15.45
CA VAL A 148 10.94 0.95 -15.86
C VAL A 148 9.90 1.60 -16.77
N ALA A 149 9.41 2.76 -16.38
CA ALA A 149 8.37 3.49 -17.11
C ALA A 149 9.00 4.44 -18.15
N GLU A 150 9.33 3.92 -19.33
CA GLU A 150 9.92 4.66 -20.45
C GLU A 150 9.06 4.54 -21.72
N GLY A 151 9.20 5.51 -22.63
CA GLY A 151 8.48 5.54 -23.90
C GLY A 151 7.18 6.38 -23.90
N THR A 152 6.27 6.01 -24.79
CA THR A 152 4.96 6.66 -24.94
C THR A 152 3.99 6.17 -23.87
N VAL A 153 2.83 6.82 -23.73
CA VAL A 153 1.83 6.39 -22.75
C VAL A 153 1.31 5.00 -23.12
N GLU A 154 1.07 4.78 -24.40
CA GLU A 154 0.62 3.53 -24.98
C GLU A 154 1.60 2.39 -24.70
N SER A 155 2.91 2.58 -24.98
CA SER A 155 3.91 1.53 -24.74
C SER A 155 4.05 1.17 -23.25
N MET A 156 3.88 2.16 -22.36
CA MET A 156 3.90 1.91 -20.91
C MET A 156 2.67 1.13 -20.44
N ILE A 157 1.50 1.36 -21.05
CA ILE A 157 0.26 0.63 -20.75
C ILE A 157 0.39 -0.82 -21.21
N GLU A 158 0.77 -1.04 -22.47
CA GLU A 158 0.97 -2.38 -23.05
C GLU A 158 1.98 -3.20 -22.23
N SER A 159 3.15 -2.61 -21.92
CA SER A 159 4.17 -3.27 -21.11
C SER A 159 3.69 -3.60 -19.69
N PHE A 160 2.87 -2.74 -19.08
CA PHE A 160 2.31 -3.01 -17.77
C PHE A 160 1.31 -4.17 -17.82
N ILE A 161 0.40 -4.16 -18.80
CA ILE A 161 -0.62 -5.21 -18.97
C ILE A 161 0.06 -6.57 -19.22
N ASP A 162 0.99 -6.63 -20.17
CA ASP A 162 1.75 -7.84 -20.50
C ASP A 162 2.47 -8.41 -19.27
N HIS A 163 3.10 -7.54 -18.48
CA HIS A 163 3.76 -7.95 -17.24
C HIS A 163 2.76 -8.55 -16.25
N VAL A 164 1.64 -7.87 -15.99
CA VAL A 164 0.63 -8.36 -15.03
C VAL A 164 0.02 -9.68 -15.48
N MET A 165 -0.25 -9.86 -16.78
CA MET A 165 -0.76 -11.13 -17.33
C MET A 165 0.21 -12.30 -17.13
N GLY A 166 1.51 -12.03 -17.03
CA GLY A 166 2.54 -13.04 -16.75
C GLY A 166 2.68 -13.42 -15.27
N LEU A 167 2.03 -12.69 -14.35
CA LEU A 167 2.11 -12.96 -12.91
C LEU A 167 1.15 -14.08 -12.49
N GLU A 168 1.55 -14.84 -11.47
CA GLU A 168 0.70 -15.82 -10.82
C GLU A 168 -0.20 -15.14 -9.78
N SER A 169 -1.51 -15.18 -9.98
CA SER A 169 -2.51 -14.56 -9.08
C SER A 169 -2.16 -13.13 -8.67
N PRO A 170 -2.06 -12.18 -9.63
CA PRO A 170 -1.79 -10.79 -9.31
C PRO A 170 -2.95 -10.11 -8.58
N LEU A 171 -2.61 -9.20 -7.67
CA LEU A 171 -3.55 -8.29 -7.01
C LEU A 171 -3.14 -6.83 -7.24
N ILE A 172 -4.04 -6.01 -7.81
CA ILE A 172 -3.83 -4.57 -7.95
C ILE A 172 -4.69 -3.83 -6.92
N ILE A 173 -4.03 -3.11 -6.01
CA ILE A 173 -4.67 -2.28 -4.98
C ILE A 173 -4.52 -0.81 -5.36
N ILE A 174 -5.65 -0.15 -5.60
CA ILE A 174 -5.74 1.26 -5.99
C ILE A 174 -6.36 2.04 -4.83
N ASP A 175 -5.50 2.61 -3.98
CA ASP A 175 -5.93 3.38 -2.82
C ASP A 175 -6.10 4.86 -3.14
N GLN A 176 -7.02 5.53 -2.43
CA GLN A 176 -7.45 6.91 -2.67
C GLN A 176 -7.89 7.16 -4.12
N MET A 177 -8.55 6.18 -4.75
CA MET A 177 -8.97 6.25 -6.15
C MET A 177 -9.90 7.45 -6.44
N ASP A 178 -10.62 7.95 -5.42
CA ASP A 178 -11.46 9.15 -5.51
C ASP A 178 -10.69 10.39 -6.03
N LYS A 179 -9.37 10.41 -5.86
CA LYS A 179 -8.45 11.48 -6.28
C LYS A 179 -8.09 11.50 -7.77
N LEU A 180 -8.33 10.41 -8.50
CA LEU A 180 -7.95 10.31 -9.91
C LEU A 180 -8.75 11.30 -10.78
N LYS A 181 -8.12 11.90 -11.78
CA LYS A 181 -8.84 12.68 -12.80
C LYS A 181 -9.49 11.74 -13.82
N ASP A 182 -10.48 12.24 -14.56
CA ASP A 182 -11.28 11.43 -15.49
C ASP A 182 -10.40 10.61 -16.45
N GLY A 183 -9.44 11.21 -17.15
CA GLY A 183 -8.57 10.42 -18.05
C GLY A 183 -7.67 9.36 -17.39
N ALA A 184 -7.39 9.44 -16.08
CA ALA A 184 -6.71 8.37 -15.35
C ALA A 184 -7.69 7.31 -14.85
N PHE A 185 -8.93 7.72 -14.57
CA PHE A 185 -10.04 6.84 -14.23
C PHE A 185 -10.47 6.01 -15.44
N ASP A 186 -10.51 6.62 -16.64
CA ASP A 186 -10.79 5.95 -17.91
C ASP A 186 -9.72 4.89 -18.20
N LEU A 187 -8.44 5.23 -18.03
CA LEU A 187 -7.35 4.24 -18.16
C LEU A 187 -7.50 3.07 -17.18
N PHE A 188 -7.98 3.31 -15.95
CA PHE A 188 -8.27 2.21 -15.04
C PHE A 188 -9.37 1.28 -15.60
N MET A 189 -10.41 1.82 -16.25
CA MET A 189 -11.47 1.02 -16.86
C MET A 189 -10.92 0.12 -17.96
N ASP A 190 -10.10 0.68 -18.84
CA ASP A 190 -9.49 -0.06 -19.96
C ASP A 190 -8.59 -1.19 -19.43
N MET A 191 -7.67 -0.86 -18.52
CA MET A 191 -6.78 -1.86 -17.90
C MET A 191 -7.53 -2.94 -17.14
N TYR A 192 -8.61 -2.56 -16.45
CA TYR A 192 -9.45 -3.50 -15.73
C TYR A 192 -10.07 -4.52 -16.69
N ASN A 193 -10.54 -4.08 -17.85
CA ASN A 193 -11.13 -4.95 -18.86
C ASN A 193 -10.11 -5.90 -19.47
N ASP A 194 -8.91 -5.41 -19.79
CA ASP A 194 -7.84 -6.23 -20.35
C ASP A 194 -7.34 -7.30 -19.36
N LEU A 195 -7.32 -6.97 -18.07
CA LEU A 195 -6.83 -7.84 -16.99
C LEU A 195 -7.94 -8.65 -16.31
N PHE A 196 -9.17 -8.55 -16.80
CA PHE A 196 -10.34 -9.18 -16.19
C PHE A 196 -10.18 -10.70 -16.10
N ARG A 197 -10.55 -11.30 -14.96
CA ARG A 197 -10.43 -12.74 -14.61
C ARG A 197 -9.02 -13.28 -14.39
N CYS A 198 -7.99 -12.54 -14.79
CA CYS A 198 -6.59 -12.91 -14.54
C CYS A 198 -6.01 -12.17 -13.32
N THR A 199 -6.67 -11.10 -12.85
CA THR A 199 -6.16 -10.21 -11.80
C THR A 199 -7.27 -9.88 -10.78
N GLY A 200 -6.91 -9.92 -9.50
CA GLY A 200 -7.74 -9.36 -8.43
C GLY A 200 -7.60 -7.84 -8.39
N PHE A 201 -8.68 -7.13 -8.08
CA PHE A 201 -8.68 -5.67 -7.96
C PHE A 201 -9.28 -5.23 -6.62
N VAL A 202 -8.57 -4.39 -5.89
CA VAL A 202 -9.13 -3.67 -4.73
C VAL A 202 -9.11 -2.18 -5.01
N VAL A 203 -10.28 -1.58 -5.19
CA VAL A 203 -10.43 -0.12 -5.32
C VAL A 203 -10.86 0.47 -3.99
N SER A 204 -10.04 1.37 -3.45
CA SER A 204 -10.22 1.94 -2.13
C SER A 204 -10.28 3.46 -2.19
N GLY A 205 -11.16 4.04 -1.37
CA GLY A 205 -11.26 5.48 -1.23
C GLY A 205 -12.11 5.91 -0.04
N VAL A 206 -12.31 7.21 0.07
CA VAL A 206 -13.27 7.80 1.02
C VAL A 206 -14.70 7.67 0.46
N PRO A 207 -15.77 7.98 1.24
CA PRO A 207 -17.16 7.86 0.77
C PRO A 207 -17.49 8.56 -0.56
N ALA A 208 -16.68 9.54 -0.98
CA ALA A 208 -16.79 10.18 -2.29
C ALA A 208 -16.55 9.23 -3.47
N LEU A 209 -15.76 8.15 -3.31
CA LEU A 209 -15.49 7.17 -4.36
C LEU A 209 -16.77 6.46 -4.81
N LYS A 210 -17.51 5.89 -3.86
CA LYS A 210 -18.81 5.23 -4.13
C LYS A 210 -19.76 6.19 -4.84
N LYS A 211 -19.93 7.40 -4.31
CA LYS A 211 -20.78 8.44 -4.92
C LYS A 211 -20.34 8.80 -6.35
N ARG A 212 -19.04 8.87 -6.61
CA ARG A 212 -18.50 9.15 -7.94
C ARG A 212 -18.86 8.03 -8.92
N ILE A 213 -18.64 6.77 -8.54
CA ILE A 213 -18.91 5.61 -9.38
C ILE A 213 -20.42 5.51 -9.68
N GLU A 214 -21.27 5.60 -8.66
CA GLU A 214 -22.73 5.54 -8.81
C GLU A 214 -23.26 6.68 -9.68
N ARG A 215 -22.79 7.91 -9.46
CA ARG A 215 -23.21 9.07 -10.27
C ARG A 215 -22.77 8.95 -11.72
N GLY A 216 -21.54 8.49 -11.98
CA GLY A 216 -21.06 8.28 -13.34
C GLY A 216 -21.88 7.20 -14.07
N ALA A 217 -22.24 6.12 -13.37
CA ALA A 217 -23.09 5.07 -13.91
C ALA A 217 -24.51 5.58 -14.19
N LYS A 218 -25.09 6.40 -13.30
CA LYS A 218 -26.41 7.03 -13.49
C LYS A 218 -26.44 7.99 -14.68
N ASN A 219 -25.33 8.66 -14.96
CA ASN A 219 -25.22 9.62 -16.06
C ASN A 219 -24.73 8.99 -17.37
N ASP A 220 -24.73 7.65 -17.47
CA ASP A 220 -24.24 6.88 -18.63
C ASP A 220 -22.85 7.30 -19.13
N LYS A 221 -21.97 7.69 -18.20
CA LYS A 221 -20.55 7.89 -18.55
C LYS A 221 -19.94 6.53 -18.91
N ILE A 222 -19.18 6.50 -20.01
CA ILE A 222 -18.51 5.31 -20.54
C ILE A 222 -17.68 4.63 -19.43
N GLY A 223 -17.75 3.30 -19.34
CA GLY A 223 -17.02 2.48 -18.34
C GLY A 223 -17.60 2.45 -16.92
N TYR A 224 -18.32 3.49 -16.46
CA TYR A 224 -18.77 3.55 -15.06
C TYR A 224 -19.81 2.47 -14.68
N ARG A 225 -20.77 2.18 -15.57
CA ARG A 225 -21.75 1.09 -15.35
C ARG A 225 -21.07 -0.27 -15.27
N GLU A 226 -19.99 -0.42 -16.05
CA GLU A 226 -19.23 -1.63 -16.16
C GLU A 226 -18.49 -1.95 -14.84
N VAL A 227 -17.80 -0.96 -14.28
CA VAL A 227 -17.16 -1.10 -12.96
C VAL A 227 -18.17 -1.26 -11.84
N LEU A 228 -19.27 -0.50 -11.84
CA LEU A 228 -20.30 -0.66 -10.81
C LEU A 228 -20.90 -2.08 -10.80
N SER A 229 -21.16 -2.63 -12.00
CA SER A 229 -21.65 -4.01 -12.17
C SER A 229 -20.67 -5.04 -11.59
N ARG A 230 -19.36 -4.87 -11.85
CA ARG A 230 -18.33 -5.82 -11.40
C ARG A 230 -17.91 -5.67 -9.94
N LEU A 231 -18.13 -4.51 -9.34
CA LEU A 231 -18.14 -4.36 -7.89
C LEU A 231 -19.37 -5.04 -7.26
N HIS A 232 -20.24 -5.67 -8.06
CA HIS A 232 -21.52 -6.24 -7.66
C HIS A 232 -22.40 -5.23 -6.90
N GLY A 233 -22.24 -3.94 -7.20
CA GLY A 233 -22.91 -2.84 -6.50
C GLY A 233 -22.53 -2.69 -5.01
N ASN A 234 -21.61 -3.48 -4.47
CA ASN A 234 -21.35 -3.57 -3.04
C ASN A 234 -19.94 -3.09 -2.70
N PHE A 235 -19.89 -1.99 -1.94
CA PHE A 235 -18.66 -1.54 -1.29
C PHE A 235 -18.63 -2.09 0.12
N LEU A 236 -17.54 -2.78 0.47
CA LEU A 236 -17.31 -3.23 1.82
C LEU A 236 -17.35 -2.02 2.77
N GLN A 237 -18.20 -2.13 3.78
CA GLN A 237 -18.20 -1.23 4.93
C GLN A 237 -17.25 -1.80 5.99
N LEU A 238 -16.43 -0.91 6.51
CA LEU A 238 -15.58 -1.17 7.66
C LEU A 238 -16.27 -0.63 8.90
N ASP A 239 -15.72 -0.96 10.06
CA ASP A 239 -16.27 -0.52 11.34
C ASP A 239 -15.40 0.62 11.89
N LEU A 240 -15.95 1.44 12.79
CA LEU A 240 -15.10 2.37 13.54
C LEU A 240 -14.28 1.55 14.55
N PRO A 241 -12.99 1.86 14.76
CA PRO A 241 -12.18 1.23 15.79
C PRO A 241 -12.89 1.28 17.14
N ASP A 242 -13.04 0.13 17.77
CA ASP A 242 -13.59 0.01 19.11
C ASP A 242 -12.48 0.10 20.18
N PHE A 243 -12.86 -0.09 21.45
CA PHE A 243 -11.90 -0.09 22.54
C PHE A 243 -10.82 -1.17 22.39
N ASN A 244 -11.18 -2.37 21.93
CA ASN A 244 -10.21 -3.46 21.77
C ASN A 244 -9.21 -3.15 20.65
N ASP A 245 -9.67 -2.53 19.56
CA ASP A 245 -8.81 -2.08 18.48
C ASP A 245 -7.81 -1.02 18.96
N VAL A 246 -8.28 -0.03 19.72
CA VAL A 246 -7.41 1.01 20.30
C VAL A 246 -6.41 0.41 21.28
N ALA A 247 -6.87 -0.47 22.18
CA ALA A 247 -6.03 -1.16 23.14
C ALA A 247 -4.96 -2.01 22.45
N ALA A 248 -5.32 -2.75 21.39
CA ALA A 248 -4.38 -3.55 20.61
C ALA A 248 -3.27 -2.69 19.99
N VAL A 249 -3.62 -1.51 19.45
CA VAL A 249 -2.64 -0.56 18.90
C VAL A 249 -1.75 0.02 20.00
N CYS A 250 -2.31 0.43 21.14
CA CYS A 250 -1.54 0.95 22.26
C CYS A 250 -0.54 -0.07 22.81
N MET A 251 -1.02 -1.30 23.09
CA MET A 251 -0.19 -2.38 23.63
C MET A 251 0.91 -2.80 22.66
N ALA A 252 0.63 -2.87 21.36
CA ALA A 252 1.64 -3.17 20.34
C ALA A 252 2.80 -2.17 20.34
N ASN A 253 2.56 -0.93 20.82
CA ASN A 253 3.55 0.14 20.91
C ASN A 253 4.02 0.38 22.36
N GLY A 254 3.77 -0.57 23.26
CA GLY A 254 4.27 -0.57 24.64
C GLY A 254 3.46 0.23 25.65
N LEU A 255 2.26 0.73 25.29
CA LEU A 255 1.37 1.45 26.20
C LEU A 255 0.32 0.48 26.76
N ASP A 256 0.48 0.09 28.02
CA ASP A 256 -0.35 -0.87 28.75
C ASP A 256 -1.18 -0.25 29.90
N ASP A 257 -1.09 1.06 30.08
CA ASP A 257 -1.86 1.82 31.07
C ASP A 257 -3.35 1.90 30.66
N ALA A 258 -4.20 1.20 31.41
CA ALA A 258 -5.63 1.07 31.10
C ALA A 258 -6.38 2.41 31.12
N ASP A 259 -6.07 3.30 32.07
CA ASP A 259 -6.73 4.61 32.19
C ASP A 259 -6.35 5.49 30.99
N GLU A 260 -5.10 5.41 30.56
CA GLU A 260 -4.62 6.14 29.40
C GLU A 260 -5.20 5.58 28.08
N ILE A 261 -5.33 4.26 27.95
CA ILE A 261 -5.99 3.63 26.80
C ILE A 261 -7.44 4.09 26.69
N GLU A 262 -8.19 4.11 27.81
CA GLU A 262 -9.57 4.59 27.83
C GLU A 262 -9.65 6.06 27.43
N ARG A 263 -8.76 6.90 27.95
CA ARG A 263 -8.65 8.32 27.55
C ARG A 263 -8.42 8.45 26.04
N ILE A 264 -7.49 7.67 25.47
CA ILE A 264 -7.15 7.71 24.06
C ILE A 264 -8.33 7.24 23.20
N HIS A 265 -9.01 6.15 23.59
CA HIS A 265 -10.20 5.65 22.90
C HIS A 265 -11.26 6.75 22.80
N ASN A 266 -11.57 7.42 23.92
CA ASN A 266 -12.59 8.47 23.95
C ASN A 266 -12.22 9.70 23.12
N LEU A 267 -10.92 9.96 22.91
CA LEU A 267 -10.43 11.07 22.10
C LEU A 267 -10.28 10.76 20.62
N CYS A 268 -10.10 9.50 20.25
CA CYS A 268 -9.75 9.15 18.88
C CYS A 268 -10.93 9.25 17.91
N GLU A 269 -12.18 9.20 18.41
CA GLU A 269 -13.40 9.24 17.61
C GLU A 269 -13.37 8.29 16.39
N GLY A 270 -12.67 7.15 16.52
CA GLY A 270 -12.48 6.16 15.46
C GLY A 270 -11.37 6.46 14.43
N ASP A 271 -10.51 7.45 14.65
CA ASP A 271 -9.31 7.71 13.84
C ASP A 271 -8.03 7.23 14.54
N LEU A 272 -7.45 6.12 14.04
CA LEU A 272 -6.21 5.54 14.57
C LEU A 272 -4.99 6.46 14.44
N ARG A 273 -5.06 7.52 13.62
CA ARG A 273 -4.01 8.55 13.57
C ARG A 273 -3.94 9.35 14.86
N ILE A 274 -5.08 9.55 15.52
CA ILE A 274 -5.14 10.20 16.83
C ILE A 274 -4.53 9.28 17.89
N VAL A 275 -4.86 7.98 17.84
CA VAL A 275 -4.24 6.96 18.72
C VAL A 275 -2.72 7.04 18.64
N ARG A 276 -2.15 7.00 17.43
CA ARG A 276 -0.70 7.15 17.23
C ARG A 276 -0.12 8.42 17.83
N LYS A 277 -0.79 9.55 17.62
CA LYS A 277 -0.36 10.84 18.16
C LYS A 277 -0.35 10.83 19.68
N GLU A 278 -1.37 10.25 20.31
CA GLU A 278 -1.48 10.23 21.77
C GLU A 278 -0.52 9.23 22.41
N VAL A 279 -0.27 8.06 21.79
CA VAL A 279 0.78 7.13 22.22
C VAL A 279 2.15 7.83 22.22
N ALA A 280 2.50 8.51 21.12
CA ALA A 280 3.77 9.26 21.05
C ALA A 280 3.86 10.36 22.12
N LYS A 281 2.75 11.06 22.39
CA LYS A 281 2.67 12.09 23.43
C LYS A 281 2.86 11.51 24.84
N TYR A 282 2.25 10.36 25.14
CA TYR A 282 2.39 9.68 26.42
C TYR A 282 3.86 9.37 26.71
N PHE A 283 4.56 8.77 25.75
CA PHE A 283 5.97 8.41 25.92
C PHE A 283 6.89 9.63 26.04
N LEU A 284 6.64 10.68 25.26
CA LEU A 284 7.39 11.94 25.35
C LEU A 284 7.27 12.59 26.74
N LEU A 285 6.08 12.58 27.34
CA LEU A 285 5.84 13.18 28.66
C LEU A 285 6.41 12.35 29.81
N ASN A 286 6.53 11.03 29.62
CA ASN A 286 7.03 10.09 30.62
C ASN A 286 8.52 9.73 30.45
N GLY A 287 9.23 10.37 29.53
CA GLY A 287 10.67 10.14 29.31
C GLY A 287 11.03 8.74 28.81
N LYS A 288 10.11 8.09 28.10
CA LYS A 288 10.26 6.74 27.54
C LYS A 288 10.24 6.84 25.99
N GLU A 289 10.92 5.94 25.29
CA GLU A 289 10.78 5.81 23.82
C GLU A 289 9.58 4.91 23.48
N VAL A 290 8.96 5.12 22.31
CA VAL A 290 7.93 4.22 21.77
C VAL A 290 8.62 2.89 21.44
N ALA A 291 8.02 1.77 21.83
CA ALA A 291 8.57 0.43 21.61
C ALA A 291 8.53 0.02 20.13
#